data_AF-A0A2N0QHJ2-F1
#
_entry.id   AF-A0A2N0QHJ2-F1
#
_cell.length_a   1.000
_cell.length_b   1.000
_cell.length_c   1.000
_cell.angle_alpha   90.00
_cell.angle_beta   90.00
_cell.angle_gamma   90.00
#
_symmetry.space_group_name_H-M   'P 1'
#
loop_
_entity.id
_entity.type
_entity.pdbx_description
1 polymer ?
#
loop_
_entity_poly.entity_id
_entity_poly.type
_entity_poly.pdbx_seq_one_letter_code
_entity_poly.pdbx_strand_id
1 'polypeptide(L)'
;MENKGQAVVSTPYVSAATGNLVVTVSKTTKDGQGVVGVNVSLEEVKKITEDIKIGDEGYIYILDADRKFVYHPEKELGSLAPDNIQNNNLYNSDSGTFSYIHEGKDSKDMFFATNELTGWKLAGTMYTNETDKAAMPVLINTIIVIVA
;
A
#
# COMPACT_ATOMS: atom_id res chain seq x y z
N MET A 1 -26.83 -8.72 10.51
CA MET A 1 -25.36 -8.74 10.60
C MET A 1 -24.87 -9.74 9.57
N GLU A 2 -24.32 -9.26 8.46
CA GLU A 2 -23.90 -10.11 7.33
C GLU A 2 -22.60 -10.87 7.61
N ASN A 3 -21.71 -10.31 8.45
CA ASN A 3 -20.39 -10.89 8.76
C ASN A 3 -20.28 -11.41 10.21
N LYS A 4 -21.18 -12.32 10.62
CA LYS A 4 -21.15 -12.88 11.99
C LYS A 4 -19.85 -13.64 12.26
N GLY A 5 -19.16 -13.29 13.34
CA GLY A 5 -17.95 -13.96 13.82
C GLY A 5 -16.66 -13.59 13.09
N GLN A 6 -16.73 -12.77 12.04
CA GLN A 6 -15.57 -12.31 11.26
C GLN A 6 -15.18 -10.88 11.65
N ALA A 7 -13.89 -10.58 11.57
CA ALA A 7 -13.41 -9.21 11.71
C ALA A 7 -13.60 -8.49 10.37
N VAL A 8 -14.14 -7.28 10.41
CA VAL A 8 -14.37 -6.43 9.23
C VAL A 8 -13.65 -5.11 9.45
N VAL A 9 -12.93 -4.64 8.43
CA VAL A 9 -12.26 -3.34 8.43
C VAL A 9 -13.09 -2.38 7.58
N SER A 10 -13.43 -1.22 8.15
CA SER A 10 -14.12 -0.17 7.41
C SER A 10 -13.18 0.55 6.43
N THR A 11 -13.77 1.23 5.45
CA THR A 11 -13.05 2.26 4.69
C THR A 11 -12.64 3.41 5.61
N PRO A 12 -11.62 4.22 5.26
CA PRO A 12 -11.29 5.46 5.95
C PRO A 12 -12.51 6.40 6.09
N TYR A 13 -12.73 6.90 7.29
CA TYR A 13 -13.76 7.90 7.59
C TYR A 13 -13.37 8.78 8.78
N VAL A 14 -14.02 9.94 8.90
CA VAL A 14 -13.82 10.86 10.02
C VAL A 14 -14.59 10.35 11.24
N SER A 15 -13.87 10.03 12.31
CA SER A 15 -14.45 9.56 13.57
C SER A 15 -15.32 10.65 14.21
N ALA A 16 -16.61 10.38 14.41
CA ALA A 16 -17.51 11.31 15.10
C ALA A 16 -17.09 11.61 16.55
N ALA A 17 -16.34 10.70 17.18
CA ALA A 17 -15.90 10.85 18.57
C ALA A 17 -14.67 11.75 18.73
N THR A 18 -13.79 11.80 17.73
CA THR A 18 -12.49 12.47 17.84
C THR A 18 -12.23 13.51 16.75
N GLY A 19 -12.97 13.49 15.65
CA GLY A 19 -12.68 14.28 14.45
C GLY A 19 -11.49 13.76 13.62
N ASN A 20 -10.82 12.70 14.08
CA ASN A 20 -9.65 12.14 13.39
C ASN A 20 -10.07 11.19 12.27
N LEU A 21 -9.25 11.10 11.24
CA LEU A 21 -9.41 10.11 10.18
C LEU A 21 -8.98 8.73 10.68
N VAL A 22 -9.90 7.77 10.63
CA VAL A 22 -9.72 6.44 11.18
C VAL A 22 -10.21 5.36 10.23
N VAL A 23 -9.76 4.14 10.50
CA VAL A 23 -10.40 2.89 10.05
C VAL A 23 -10.88 2.14 11.27
N THR A 24 -11.99 1.44 11.15
CA THR A 24 -12.56 0.70 12.28
C THR A 24 -12.49 -0.78 12.02
N VAL A 25 -11.79 -1.49 12.90
CA VAL A 25 -11.82 -2.95 12.95
C VAL A 25 -12.97 -3.35 13.85
N SER A 26 -13.94 -4.08 13.32
CA SER A 26 -15.15 -4.47 14.05
C SER A 26 -15.40 -5.96 13.99
N LYS A 27 -15.97 -6.52 15.07
CA LYS A 27 -16.33 -7.93 15.15
C LYS A 27 -17.56 -8.11 16.04
N THR A 28 -18.43 -9.05 15.68
CA THR A 28 -19.59 -9.39 16.50
C THR A 28 -19.17 -10.08 17.80
N THR A 29 -19.91 -9.85 18.89
CA THR A 29 -19.73 -10.57 20.16
C THR A 29 -20.03 -12.08 19.98
N LYS A 30 -19.55 -12.91 20.91
CA LYS A 30 -19.70 -14.39 20.83
C LYS A 30 -21.15 -14.84 20.79
N ASP A 31 -22.04 -14.11 21.47
CA ASP A 31 -23.49 -14.36 21.48
C ASP A 31 -24.20 -13.79 20.24
N GLY A 32 -23.50 -13.03 19.39
CA GLY A 32 -24.03 -12.41 18.18
C GLY A 32 -25.01 -11.27 18.42
N GLN A 33 -25.12 -10.78 19.66
CA GLN A 33 -26.08 -9.74 20.05
C GLN A 33 -25.49 -8.32 19.99
N GLY A 34 -24.18 -8.18 19.86
CA GLY A 34 -23.49 -6.91 19.79
C GLY A 34 -22.31 -6.90 18.84
N VAL A 35 -21.69 -5.72 18.69
CA VAL A 35 -20.47 -5.49 17.91
C VAL A 35 -19.48 -4.73 18.77
N VAL A 36 -18.22 -5.19 18.77
CA VAL A 36 -17.09 -4.46 19.33
C VAL A 36 -16.31 -3.87 18.16
N GLY A 37 -16.02 -2.58 18.23
CA GLY A 37 -15.24 -1.86 17.24
C GLY A 37 -14.05 -1.15 17.89
N VAL A 38 -12.92 -1.15 17.20
CA VAL A 38 -11.71 -0.40 17.58
C VAL A 38 -11.34 0.52 16.42
N ASN A 39 -11.27 1.82 16.72
CA ASN A 39 -10.80 2.81 15.76
C ASN A 39 -9.27 2.82 15.75
N VAL A 40 -8.68 2.71 14.57
CA VAL A 40 -7.25 2.88 14.33
C VAL A 40 -7.05 4.18 13.57
N SER A 41 -6.23 5.08 14.12
CA SER A 41 -5.89 6.35 13.49
C SER A 41 -5.03 6.12 12.25
N LEU A 42 -5.39 6.73 11.12
CA LEU A 42 -4.55 6.68 9.93
C LEU A 42 -3.25 7.47 10.09
N GLU A 43 -3.20 8.45 11.01
CA GLU A 43 -1.95 9.14 11.32
C GLU A 43 -0.96 8.21 12.03
N GLU A 44 -1.45 7.28 12.86
CA GLU A 44 -0.57 6.29 13.50
C GLU A 44 -0.10 5.24 12.48
N VAL A 45 -0.95 4.83 11.53
CA VAL A 45 -0.52 3.99 10.40
C VAL A 45 0.59 4.69 9.62
N LYS A 46 0.39 5.97 9.27
CA LYS A 46 1.36 6.79 8.57
C LYS A 46 2.71 6.85 9.29
N LYS A 47 2.73 7.10 10.60
CA LYS A 47 3.97 7.11 11.41
C LYS A 47 4.73 5.79 11.37
N ILE A 48 4.01 4.67 11.32
CA ILE A 48 4.64 3.35 11.27
C ILE A 48 5.20 3.07 9.87
N THR A 49 4.59 3.62 8.82
CA THR A 49 4.95 3.33 7.43
C THR A 49 5.86 4.37 6.78
N GLU A 50 5.98 5.58 7.32
CA GLU A 50 6.73 6.69 6.71
C GLU A 50 8.24 6.46 6.60
N ASP A 51 8.79 5.63 7.48
CA ASP A 51 10.20 5.26 7.47
C ASP A 51 10.53 4.13 6.48
N ILE A 52 9.52 3.52 5.85
CA ILE A 52 9.72 2.42 4.91
C ILE A 52 10.15 2.97 3.55
N LYS A 53 11.42 2.79 3.22
CA LYS A 53 12.02 3.15 1.93
C LYS A 53 12.34 1.91 1.11
N ILE A 54 12.19 2.03 -0.20
CA ILE A 54 12.55 1.00 -1.17
C ILE A 54 13.62 1.59 -2.09
N GLY A 55 14.83 1.06 -2.07
CA GLY A 55 15.93 1.70 -2.79
C GLY A 55 16.22 3.11 -2.24
N ASP A 56 16.63 4.00 -3.14
CA ASP A 56 16.94 5.40 -2.83
C ASP A 56 15.70 6.30 -3.00
N GLU A 57 14.90 6.06 -4.04
CA GLU A 57 13.76 6.92 -4.44
C GLU A 57 12.40 6.21 -4.42
N GLY A 58 12.39 4.90 -4.15
CA GLY A 58 11.17 4.12 -4.03
C GLY A 58 10.48 4.24 -2.66
N TYR A 59 9.18 3.93 -2.65
CA TYR A 59 8.32 4.05 -1.48
C TYR A 59 7.19 3.02 -1.51
N ILE A 60 6.50 2.88 -0.37
CA ILE A 60 5.26 2.12 -0.28
C ILE A 60 4.04 3.04 -0.21
N TYR A 61 2.88 2.53 -0.59
CA TYR A 61 1.59 3.12 -0.28
C TYR A 61 0.55 2.02 -0.09
N ILE A 62 -0.55 2.36 0.59
CA ILE A 62 -1.60 1.44 0.97
C ILE A 62 -2.94 2.00 0.51
N LEU A 63 -3.70 1.19 -0.22
CA LEU A 63 -5.09 1.47 -0.57
C LEU A 63 -6.03 0.49 0.12
N ASP A 64 -7.22 0.96 0.50
CA ASP A 64 -8.29 0.06 0.96
C ASP A 64 -9.03 -0.60 -0.22
N ALA A 65 -10.04 -1.42 0.08
CA ALA A 65 -10.85 -2.08 -0.94
C ALA A 65 -11.63 -1.09 -1.85
N ASP A 66 -11.91 0.11 -1.34
CA ASP A 66 -12.64 1.19 -2.02
C ASP A 66 -11.70 2.20 -2.72
N ARG A 67 -10.43 1.83 -2.88
CA ARG A 67 -9.40 2.63 -3.56
C ARG A 67 -9.08 3.96 -2.86
N LYS A 68 -9.32 4.07 -1.55
CA LYS A 68 -8.91 5.21 -0.74
C LYS A 68 -7.53 5.01 -0.14
N PHE A 69 -6.75 6.08 -0.06
CA PHE A 69 -5.44 6.03 0.58
C PHE A 69 -5.56 5.77 2.08
N VAL A 70 -5.08 4.63 2.52
CA VAL A 70 -4.81 4.36 3.94
C VAL A 70 -3.47 4.98 4.32
N TYR A 71 -2.50 4.92 3.41
CA TYR A 71 -1.22 5.61 3.51
C TYR A 71 -0.68 5.92 2.12
N HIS A 72 -0.07 7.10 1.95
CA HIS A 72 0.77 7.47 0.81
C HIS A 72 1.72 8.58 1.26
N PRO A 73 2.99 8.62 0.80
CA PRO A 73 3.93 9.67 1.19
C PRO A 73 3.44 11.10 0.89
N GLU A 74 2.85 11.30 -0.29
CA GLU A 74 2.41 12.62 -0.79
C GLU A 74 0.90 12.83 -0.92
N LYS A 75 0.07 11.78 -0.90
CA LYS A 75 -1.38 11.92 -1.12
C LYS A 75 -2.12 12.04 0.21
N GLU A 76 -3.23 12.77 0.17
CA GLU A 76 -4.08 12.96 1.33
C GLU A 76 -4.71 11.63 1.78
N LEU A 77 -4.60 11.32 3.08
CA LEU A 77 -5.20 10.12 3.66
C LEU A 77 -6.72 10.15 3.50
N GLY A 78 -7.32 9.01 3.17
CA GLY A 78 -8.76 8.85 2.94
C GLY A 78 -9.28 9.38 1.60
N SER A 79 -8.45 10.10 0.84
CA SER A 79 -8.80 10.54 -0.51
C SER A 79 -8.81 9.37 -1.49
N LEU A 80 -9.63 9.48 -2.55
CA LEU A 80 -9.73 8.45 -3.57
C LEU A 80 -8.48 8.47 -4.47
N ALA A 81 -7.92 7.29 -4.73
CA ALA A 81 -6.82 7.13 -5.64
C ALA A 81 -7.23 7.53 -7.06
N PRO A 82 -6.40 8.29 -7.80
CA PRO A 82 -6.70 8.65 -9.18
C PRO A 82 -6.85 7.41 -10.06
N ASP A 83 -7.74 7.49 -11.05
CA ASP A 83 -7.95 6.46 -12.05
C ASP A 83 -6.78 6.46 -13.06
N ASN A 84 -5.86 5.52 -12.88
CA ASN A 84 -4.65 5.39 -13.70
C ASN A 84 -4.16 3.93 -13.70
N ILE A 85 -3.22 3.62 -14.58
CA ILE A 85 -2.71 2.26 -14.79
C ILE A 85 -2.16 1.67 -13.48
N GLN A 86 -1.37 2.43 -12.72
CA GLN A 86 -0.75 1.91 -11.50
C GLN A 86 -1.78 1.55 -10.43
N ASN A 87 -2.80 2.38 -10.19
CA ASN A 87 -3.81 2.10 -9.17
C ASN A 87 -4.80 1.03 -9.62
N ASN A 88 -5.17 1.00 -10.91
CA ASN A 88 -6.09 0.01 -11.44
C ASN A 88 -5.52 -1.40 -11.40
N ASN A 89 -4.24 -1.56 -11.76
CA ASN A 89 -3.60 -2.87 -11.82
C ASN A 89 -3.52 -3.56 -10.46
N LEU A 90 -3.48 -2.81 -9.35
CA LEU A 90 -3.48 -3.38 -7.99
C LEU A 90 -4.72 -4.23 -7.70
N TYR A 91 -5.84 -3.99 -8.38
CA TYR A 91 -7.11 -4.69 -8.14
C TYR A 91 -7.39 -5.81 -9.14
N ASN A 92 -6.50 -6.05 -10.11
CA ASN A 92 -6.67 -7.10 -11.10
C ASN A 92 -6.28 -8.50 -10.56
N SER A 93 -5.46 -8.55 -9.51
CA SER A 93 -5.08 -9.79 -8.81
C SER A 93 -4.81 -9.52 -7.34
N ASP A 94 -4.59 -10.57 -6.55
CA ASP A 94 -4.27 -10.44 -5.12
C ASP A 94 -2.81 -10.07 -4.88
N SER A 95 -1.91 -10.43 -5.78
CA SER A 95 -0.51 -10.02 -5.74
C SER A 95 0.07 -10.01 -7.14
N GLY A 96 1.24 -9.38 -7.30
CA GLY A 96 1.96 -9.39 -8.55
C GLY A 96 3.03 -8.32 -8.65
N THR A 97 3.60 -8.24 -9.85
CA THR A 97 4.51 -7.19 -10.26
C THR A 97 4.13 -6.67 -11.63
N PHE A 98 4.32 -5.37 -11.88
CA PHE A 98 4.19 -4.77 -13.20
C PHE A 98 4.99 -3.46 -13.28
N SER A 99 5.39 -3.09 -14.49
CA SER A 99 6.04 -1.81 -14.77
C SER A 99 5.04 -0.77 -15.31
N TYR A 100 5.28 0.51 -15.03
CA TYR A 100 4.47 1.61 -15.54
C TYR A 100 5.30 2.89 -15.68
N ILE A 101 4.81 3.84 -16.49
CA ILE A 101 5.43 5.15 -16.63
C ILE A 101 4.85 6.10 -15.58
N HIS A 102 5.72 6.60 -14.71
CA HIS A 102 5.39 7.61 -13.72
C HIS A 102 5.58 9.02 -14.32
N GLU A 103 4.55 9.85 -14.20
CA GLU A 103 4.56 11.26 -14.65
C GLU A 103 5.04 11.49 -16.09
N GLY A 104 4.83 10.50 -16.96
CA GLY A 104 5.13 10.59 -18.38
C GLY A 104 6.62 10.51 -18.76
N LYS A 105 7.52 10.21 -17.81
CA LYS A 105 8.97 10.16 -18.11
C LYS A 105 9.66 8.90 -17.62
N ASP A 106 9.48 8.56 -16.35
CA ASP A 106 10.35 7.57 -15.71
C ASP A 106 9.61 6.26 -15.50
N SER A 107 10.24 5.15 -15.86
CA SER A 107 9.70 3.82 -15.62
C SER A 107 9.87 3.42 -14.16
N LYS A 108 8.78 2.96 -13.55
CA LYS A 108 8.78 2.37 -12.22
C LYS A 108 8.30 0.94 -12.27
N ASP A 109 8.88 0.10 -11.43
CA ASP A 109 8.33 -1.20 -11.11
C ASP A 109 7.43 -1.08 -9.88
N MET A 110 6.34 -1.84 -9.88
CA MET A 110 5.41 -1.97 -8.77
C MET A 110 5.32 -3.42 -8.35
N PHE A 111 5.47 -3.65 -7.05
CA PHE A 111 5.19 -4.93 -6.40
C PHE A 111 4.01 -4.72 -5.47
N PHE A 112 3.07 -5.66 -5.47
CA PHE A 112 1.92 -5.54 -4.60
C PHE A 112 1.41 -6.86 -4.08
N ALA A 113 0.74 -6.78 -2.93
CA ALA A 113 0.01 -7.87 -2.30
C ALA A 113 -1.25 -7.35 -1.61
N THR A 114 -2.23 -8.22 -1.47
CA THR A 114 -3.50 -7.94 -0.81
C THR A 114 -3.50 -8.59 0.56
N ASN A 115 -3.80 -7.82 1.59
CA ASN A 115 -4.03 -8.38 2.91
C ASN A 115 -5.45 -8.96 2.98
N GLU A 116 -5.57 -10.29 3.12
CA GLU A 116 -6.88 -10.97 3.12
C GLU A 116 -7.79 -10.55 4.29
N LEU A 117 -7.21 -10.14 5.42
CA LEU A 117 -7.98 -9.76 6.61
C LEU A 117 -8.61 -8.37 6.44
N THR A 118 -7.88 -7.43 5.84
CA THR A 118 -8.31 -6.03 5.74
C THR A 118 -8.80 -5.63 4.35
N GLY A 119 -8.52 -6.42 3.33
CA GLY A 119 -8.74 -6.09 1.92
C GLY A 119 -7.79 -5.01 1.38
N TRP A 120 -6.76 -4.63 2.15
CA TRP A 120 -5.85 -3.56 1.75
C TRP A 120 -4.88 -4.04 0.67
N LYS A 121 -4.64 -3.20 -0.34
CA LYS A 121 -3.57 -3.33 -1.31
C LYS A 121 -2.31 -2.67 -0.75
N LEU A 122 -1.29 -3.47 -0.48
CA LEU A 122 0.04 -3.01 -0.10
C LEU A 122 0.87 -2.92 -1.38
N ALA A 123 1.25 -1.71 -1.78
CA ALA A 123 2.02 -1.46 -2.99
C ALA A 123 3.39 -0.87 -2.63
N GLY A 124 4.45 -1.44 -3.20
CA GLY A 124 5.80 -0.89 -3.17
C GLY A 124 6.24 -0.54 -4.58
N THR A 125 6.83 0.63 -4.78
CA THR A 125 7.31 1.07 -6.09
C THR A 125 8.72 1.64 -6.01
N MET A 126 9.51 1.42 -7.05
CA MET A 126 10.87 1.95 -7.21
C MET A 126 11.13 2.28 -8.68
N TYR A 127 12.07 3.18 -8.97
CA TYR A 127 12.46 3.45 -10.34
C TYR A 127 13.33 2.32 -10.90
N THR A 128 13.10 1.94 -12.16
CA THR A 128 13.87 0.84 -12.79
C THR A 128 15.36 1.19 -12.92
N ASN A 129 15.66 2.47 -13.08
CA ASN A 129 17.02 2.97 -13.18
C ASN A 129 17.84 2.82 -11.87
N GLU A 130 17.19 2.67 -10.72
CA GLU A 130 17.86 2.41 -9.44
C GLU A 130 18.46 1.01 -9.44
N THR A 131 17.69 0.03 -9.92
CA THR A 131 18.15 -1.35 -10.10
C THR A 131 19.34 -1.40 -11.07
N ASP A 132 19.27 -0.69 -12.19
CA ASP A 132 20.36 -0.62 -13.17
C ASP A 132 21.63 0.01 -12.56
N LYS A 133 21.49 1.13 -11.84
CA LYS A 133 22.61 1.77 -11.15
C LYS A 133 23.24 0.87 -10.10
N ALA A 134 22.43 0.13 -9.33
CA ALA A 134 22.91 -0.81 -8.32
C ALA A 134 23.60 -2.04 -8.94
N ALA A 135 23.15 -2.50 -10.10
CA ALA A 135 23.71 -3.65 -10.80
C ALA A 135 24.98 -3.32 -11.60
N MET A 136 25.15 -2.08 -12.06
CA MET A 136 26.23 -1.68 -12.96
C MET A 136 27.66 -1.93 -12.40
N PRO A 137 27.96 -1.69 -11.10
CA PRO A 137 29.25 -2.07 -10.52
C PRO A 137 29.52 -3.58 -10.56
N VAL A 138 28.49 -4.40 -10.33
CA VAL A 138 28.60 -5.87 -10.40
C VAL A 138 28.91 -6.31 -11.83
N LEU A 139 28.24 -5.73 -12.82
CA LEU A 139 28.50 -5.98 -14.24
C LEU A 139 29.94 -5.61 -14.63
N ILE A 140 30.41 -4.42 -14.23
CA ILE A 140 31.78 -3.96 -14.50
C ILE A 140 32.79 -4.91 -13.87
N ASN A 141 32.61 -5.29 -12.60
CA ASN A 141 33.50 -6.23 -11.92
C ASN A 141 33.48 -7.61 -12.59
N THR A 142 32.32 -8.08 -13.04
CA THR A 142 32.21 -9.37 -13.75
C THR A 142 32.95 -9.32 -15.08
N ILE A 143 32.84 -8.24 -15.86
CA ILE A 143 33.60 -8.05 -17.10
C ILE A 143 35.11 -8.02 -16.81
N ILE A 144 35.55 -7.30 -15.76
CA ILE A 144 36.97 -7.26 -15.36
C ILE A 144 37.48 -8.67 -15.06
N VAL A 145 36.73 -9.48 -14.31
CA VAL A 145 37.11 -10.85 -13.95
C VAL A 145 37.15 -11.78 -15.17
N ILE A 146 36.24 -11.60 -16.15
CA ILE A 146 36.20 -12.44 -17.36
C ILE A 146 37.35 -12.09 -18.33
N VAL A 147 37.76 -10.83 -18.37
CA VAL A 147 38.78 -10.32 -19.32
C VAL A 147 40.21 -10.45 -18.76
N ALA A 148 40.37 -10.51 -17.43
CA ALA A 148 41.64 -10.74 -16.74
C ALA A 148 42.10 -12.21 -16.84
#